data_AF-A0A3Q0ES29-F1
#
_entry.id   AF-A0A3Q0ES29-F1
#
_cell.length_a   1.000
_cell.length_b   1.000
_cell.length_c   1.000
_cell.angle_alpha   90.00
_cell.angle_beta   90.00
_cell.angle_gamma   90.00
#
_symmetry.space_group_name_H-M   'P 1'
#
loop_
_entity.id
_entity.type
_entity.pdbx_description
1 polymer ?
#
loop_
_entity_poly.entity_id
_entity_poly.type
_entity_poly.pdbx_seq_one_letter_code
_entity_poly.pdbx_strand_id
1 'polypeptide(L)'
;MFSGLPYVYSLLNCLICLWYGTPLISPDNLLVTTVNTIGGVFQLVYITIFLIYAEKARKVRMLGLLLAVLGIFVIILVGSLQIDDRAMRRMFVGLLSCASLISMFASPLFIIKLVIRTKSVEFMPFYLSLSTFLMSISFFLYGLVSDDTFIYVPNGIGTVLGIVQLILYFYYKSSSTENYRQPLIVSCE
;
A
#
# COMPACT_ATOMS: atom_id res chain seq x y z
N MET A 1 13.53 -8.56 14.10
CA MET A 1 12.26 -8.77 14.86
C MET A 1 11.18 -7.91 14.23
N PHE A 2 10.11 -8.52 13.72
CA PHE A 2 9.12 -7.84 12.87
C PHE A 2 8.35 -6.74 13.63
N SER A 3 8.15 -5.59 12.96
CA SER A 3 7.34 -4.48 13.47
C SER A 3 5.92 -4.61 12.94
N GLY A 4 4.91 -4.56 13.81
CA GLY A 4 3.50 -4.62 13.41
C GLY A 4 2.94 -3.32 12.84
N LEU A 5 3.76 -2.26 12.81
CA LEU A 5 3.38 -0.93 12.32
C LEU A 5 2.82 -0.93 10.88
N PRO A 6 3.42 -1.64 9.90
CA PRO A 6 2.91 -1.63 8.53
C PRO A 6 1.47 -2.14 8.42
N TYR A 7 1.08 -3.11 9.26
CA TYR A 7 -0.28 -3.65 9.24
C TYR A 7 -1.31 -2.62 9.72
N VAL A 8 -0.97 -1.87 10.77
CA VAL A 8 -1.85 -0.84 11.35
C VAL A 8 -1.98 0.36 10.41
N TYR A 9 -0.89 0.81 9.78
CA TYR A 9 -0.97 1.88 8.79
C TYR A 9 -1.73 1.46 7.53
N SER A 10 -1.53 0.21 7.08
CA SER A 10 -2.30 -0.35 5.96
C SER A 10 -3.78 -0.47 6.29
N LEU A 11 -4.12 -0.83 7.54
CA LEU A 11 -5.51 -0.85 8.00
C LEU A 11 -6.14 0.54 7.95
N LEU A 12 -5.46 1.57 8.44
CA LEU A 12 -5.95 2.96 8.35
C LEU A 12 -6.20 3.38 6.90
N ASN A 13 -5.25 3.09 6.00
CA ASN A 13 -5.43 3.37 4.58
C ASN A 13 -6.66 2.64 4.02
N CYS A 14 -6.79 1.34 4.27
CA CYS A 14 -7.94 0.57 3.81
C CYS A 14 -9.25 1.15 4.35
N LEU A 15 -9.32 1.56 5.61
CA LEU A 15 -10.53 2.15 6.18
C LEU A 15 -10.90 3.49 5.52
N ILE A 16 -9.92 4.38 5.29
CA ILE A 16 -10.17 5.67 4.63
C ILE A 16 -10.60 5.47 3.18
N CYS A 17 -9.90 4.63 2.42
CA CYS A 17 -10.24 4.32 1.03
C CYS A 17 -11.58 3.58 0.90
N LEU A 18 -11.89 2.69 1.84
CA LEU A 18 -13.20 2.04 1.93
C LEU A 18 -14.29 3.09 2.12
N TRP A 19 -14.12 4.03 3.05
CA TRP A 19 -15.08 5.10 3.28
C TRP A 19 -15.27 5.98 2.05
N TYR A 20 -14.17 6.33 1.37
CA TYR A 20 -14.21 7.06 0.10
C TYR A 20 -15.05 6.36 -0.98
N GLY A 21 -14.89 5.05 -1.12
CA GLY A 21 -15.61 4.26 -2.12
C GLY A 21 -17.09 4.02 -1.83
N THR A 22 -17.58 4.38 -0.64
CA THR A 22 -18.99 4.13 -0.29
C THR A 22 -19.93 5.03 -1.10
N PRO A 23 -21.16 4.60 -1.41
CA PRO A 23 -22.13 5.41 -2.15
C PRO A 23 -22.48 6.76 -1.49
N LEU A 24 -22.21 6.89 -0.19
CA LEU A 24 -22.40 8.12 0.58
C LEU A 24 -21.39 9.20 0.19
N ILE A 25 -20.17 8.80 -0.19
CA ILE A 25 -19.07 9.71 -0.54
C ILE A 25 -18.86 9.74 -2.06
N SER A 26 -18.83 8.57 -2.69
CA SER A 26 -18.61 8.42 -4.12
C SER A 26 -19.48 7.31 -4.72
N PRO A 27 -20.59 7.67 -5.41
CA PRO A 27 -21.59 6.72 -5.89
C PRO A 27 -21.06 5.61 -6.81
N ASP A 28 -20.11 5.95 -7.67
CA ASP A 28 -19.66 5.07 -8.77
C ASP A 28 -18.42 4.25 -8.41
N ASN A 29 -17.92 4.37 -7.17
CA ASN A 29 -16.65 3.82 -6.72
C ASN A 29 -16.75 2.56 -5.85
N LEU A 30 -17.79 1.75 -6.08
CA LEU A 30 -18.02 0.50 -5.35
C LEU A 30 -16.83 -0.48 -5.44
N LEU A 31 -16.07 -0.48 -6.54
CA LEU A 31 -14.89 -1.32 -6.67
C LEU A 31 -13.80 -0.96 -5.65
N VAL A 32 -13.67 0.33 -5.32
CA VAL A 32 -12.74 0.80 -4.28
C VAL A 32 -13.18 0.28 -2.91
N THR A 33 -14.49 0.25 -2.64
CA THR A 33 -15.04 -0.31 -1.40
C THR A 33 -14.70 -1.79 -1.26
N THR A 34 -14.90 -2.60 -2.31
CA THR A 34 -14.70 -4.05 -2.23
C THR A 34 -13.24 -4.42 -1.99
N VAL A 35 -12.31 -3.84 -2.74
CA VAL A 35 -10.87 -4.16 -2.58
C VAL A 35 -10.33 -3.72 -1.21
N ASN A 36 -10.78 -2.58 -0.70
CA ASN A 36 -10.34 -2.10 0.60
C ASN A 36 -11.02 -2.82 1.76
N THR A 37 -12.23 -3.35 1.57
CA THR A 37 -12.86 -4.26 2.54
C THR A 37 -12.05 -5.55 2.67
N ILE A 38 -11.70 -6.17 1.54
CA ILE A 38 -10.87 -7.38 1.51
C ILE A 38 -9.50 -7.09 2.15
N GLY A 39 -8.86 -5.98 1.75
CA GLY A 39 -7.59 -5.53 2.34
C GLY A 39 -7.70 -5.32 3.85
N GLY A 40 -8.76 -4.65 4.32
CA GLY A 40 -9.04 -4.45 5.73
C GLY A 40 -9.14 -5.76 6.50
N VAL A 41 -9.86 -6.76 5.97
CA VAL A 41 -9.94 -8.11 6.56
C VAL A 41 -8.56 -8.76 6.67
N PHE A 42 -7.74 -8.71 5.61
CA PHE A 42 -6.37 -9.22 5.66
C PHE A 42 -5.54 -8.52 6.75
N GLN A 43 -5.62 -7.20 6.86
CA GLN A 43 -4.88 -6.47 7.89
C GLN A 43 -5.35 -6.82 9.31
N LEU A 44 -6.65 -6.98 9.52
CA LEU A 44 -7.19 -7.42 10.81
C LEU A 44 -6.71 -8.83 11.18
N VAL A 45 -6.65 -9.75 10.22
CA VAL A 45 -6.09 -11.10 10.43
C VAL A 45 -4.61 -11.01 10.81
N TYR A 46 -3.80 -10.23 10.08
CA TYR A 46 -2.38 -10.06 10.40
C TYR A 46 -2.16 -9.44 11.78
N ILE A 47 -2.94 -8.42 12.14
CA ILE A 47 -2.88 -7.79 13.47
C ILE A 47 -3.28 -8.79 14.55
N THR A 48 -4.31 -9.60 14.32
CA THR A 48 -4.76 -10.63 15.27
C THR A 48 -3.67 -11.66 15.52
N ILE A 49 -3.05 -12.19 14.45
CA ILE A 49 -1.92 -13.12 14.55
C ILE A 49 -0.76 -12.45 15.31
N PHE A 50 -0.41 -11.19 14.99
CA PHE A 50 0.63 -10.46 15.70
C PHE A 50 0.32 -10.34 17.20
N LEU A 51 -0.92 -10.01 17.57
CA LEU A 51 -1.35 -9.87 18.95
C LEU A 51 -1.37 -11.21 19.70
N ILE A 52 -1.60 -12.34 19.04
CA ILE A 52 -1.53 -13.66 19.67
C ILE A 52 -0.07 -13.98 20.06
N TYR A 53 0.87 -13.79 19.14
CA TYR A 53 2.25 -14.26 19.31
C TYR A 53 3.24 -13.23 19.87
N ALA A 54 2.89 -11.93 19.94
CA ALA A 54 3.80 -10.91 20.42
C ALA A 54 4.07 -10.96 21.95
N GLU A 55 5.17 -10.38 22.39
CA GLU A 55 5.46 -10.17 23.82
C GLU A 55 4.51 -9.13 24.43
N LYS A 56 4.21 -9.23 25.74
CA LYS A 56 3.25 -8.35 26.45
C LYS A 56 3.47 -6.85 26.15
N ALA A 57 4.70 -6.35 26.23
CA ALA A 57 5.01 -4.94 25.98
C ALA A 57 4.64 -4.50 24.55
N ARG A 58 4.89 -5.35 23.56
CA ARG A 58 4.56 -5.07 22.15
C ARG A 58 3.07 -5.20 21.88
N LYS A 59 2.38 -6.15 22.53
CA LYS A 59 0.92 -6.27 22.47
C LYS A 59 0.23 -4.98 22.93
N VAL A 60 0.63 -4.44 24.09
CA VAL A 60 0.06 -3.20 24.64
C VAL A 60 0.29 -2.02 23.68
N ARG A 61 1.51 -1.88 23.15
CA ARG A 61 1.82 -0.84 22.15
C ARG A 61 0.96 -0.98 20.90
N MET A 62 0.82 -2.20 20.38
CA MET A 62 0.00 -2.47 19.19
C MET A 62 -1.49 -2.21 19.43
N LEU A 63 -2.03 -2.59 20.58
CA LEU A 63 -3.41 -2.31 20.95
C LEU A 63 -3.64 -0.80 21.05
N GLY A 64 -2.73 -0.05 21.67
CA GLY A 64 -2.80 1.41 21.72
C GLY A 64 -2.82 2.04 20.32
N LEU A 65 -1.97 1.56 19.39
CA LEU A 65 -1.95 2.02 18.01
C LEU A 65 -3.22 1.65 17.24
N LEU A 66 -3.76 0.45 17.45
CA LEU A 66 -5.00 0.02 16.83
C LEU A 66 -6.17 0.90 17.29
N LEU A 67 -6.29 1.15 18.60
CA LEU A 67 -7.30 2.05 19.16
C LEU A 67 -7.16 3.47 18.61
N ALA A 68 -5.93 3.98 18.48
CA ALA A 68 -5.67 5.28 17.88
C ALA A 68 -6.14 5.34 16.41
N VAL A 69 -5.82 4.32 15.60
CA VAL A 69 -6.25 4.25 14.19
C VAL A 69 -7.77 4.18 14.07
N LEU A 70 -8.43 3.36 14.88
CA LEU A 70 -9.89 3.26 14.90
C LEU A 70 -10.53 4.58 15.35
N GLY A 71 -9.96 5.25 16.36
CA GLY A 71 -10.40 6.56 16.81
C GLY A 71 -10.28 7.63 15.73
N ILE A 72 -9.13 7.71 15.05
CA ILE A 72 -8.91 8.60 13.90
C ILE A 72 -9.94 8.33 12.80
N PHE A 73 -10.17 7.06 12.46
CA PHE A 73 -11.15 6.70 11.45
C PHE A 73 -12.57 7.11 11.83
N VAL A 74 -12.99 6.89 13.09
CA VAL A 74 -14.30 7.34 13.59
C VAL A 74 -14.45 8.85 13.52
N ILE A 75 -13.39 9.61 13.86
CA ILE A 75 -13.38 11.07 13.74
C ILE A 75 -13.56 11.50 12.29
N ILE A 76 -12.85 10.88 11.35
CA ILE A 76 -13.00 11.17 9.90
C ILE A 76 -14.42 10.84 9.43
N LEU A 77 -14.95 9.67 9.82
CA LEU A 77 -16.28 9.21 9.43
C LEU A 77 -17.35 10.19 9.93
N VAL A 78 -17.40 10.44 11.24
CA VAL A 78 -18.39 11.35 11.85
C VAL A 78 -18.20 12.77 11.33
N GLY A 79 -16.96 13.27 11.30
CA GLY A 79 -16.65 14.62 10.81
C GLY A 79 -17.07 14.83 9.36
N SER A 80 -16.88 13.82 8.49
CA SER A 80 -17.32 13.90 7.10
C SER A 80 -18.84 13.90 6.95
N LEU A 81 -19.57 13.20 7.83
CA LEU A 81 -21.04 13.16 7.79
C LEU A 81 -21.69 14.47 8.25
N GLN A 82 -20.97 15.30 9.01
CA GLN A 82 -21.44 16.65 9.39
C GLN A 82 -21.29 17.67 8.25
N ILE A 83 -20.70 17.29 7.12
CA ILE A 83 -20.60 18.14 5.93
C ILE A 83 -21.83 17.91 5.07
N ASP A 84 -22.73 18.90 5.05
CA ASP A 84 -23.97 18.86 4.26
C ASP A 84 -23.71 18.87 2.76
N ASP A 85 -22.73 19.66 2.32
CA ASP A 85 -22.34 19.75 0.91
C ASP A 85 -21.63 18.45 0.48
N ARG A 86 -22.29 17.69 -0.41
CA ARG A 86 -21.76 16.42 -0.93
C ARG A 86 -20.45 16.59 -1.70
N ALA A 87 -20.27 17.68 -2.45
CA ALA A 87 -19.05 17.92 -3.20
C ALA A 87 -17.88 18.21 -2.25
N MET A 88 -18.12 19.05 -1.23
CA MET A 88 -17.12 19.33 -0.20
C MET A 88 -16.77 18.08 0.61
N ARG A 89 -17.77 17.27 0.95
CA ARG A 89 -17.58 15.98 1.64
C ARG A 89 -16.72 15.01 0.82
N ARG A 90 -17.03 14.86 -0.48
CA ARG A 90 -16.24 14.02 -1.39
C ARG A 90 -14.81 14.51 -1.50
N MET A 91 -14.60 15.83 -1.64
CA MET A 91 -13.27 16.43 -1.71
C MET A 91 -12.46 16.18 -0.42
N PHE A 92 -13.07 16.38 0.74
CA PHE A 92 -12.42 16.17 2.04
C PHE A 92 -11.95 14.72 2.23
N VAL A 93 -12.85 13.75 2.06
CA VAL A 93 -12.50 12.33 2.21
C VAL A 93 -11.57 11.85 1.09
N GLY A 94 -11.77 12.34 -0.13
CA GLY A 94 -10.92 12.06 -1.28
C GLY A 94 -9.48 12.50 -1.08
N LEU A 95 -9.26 13.70 -0.54
CA LEU A 95 -7.92 14.20 -0.20
C LEU A 95 -7.24 13.34 0.87
N LEU A 96 -7.98 12.94 1.91
CA LEU A 96 -7.46 12.05 2.95
C LEU A 96 -7.09 10.67 2.40
N SER A 97 -7.93 10.10 1.53
CA SER A 97 -7.67 8.83 0.83
C SER A 97 -6.44 8.92 -0.07
N CYS A 98 -6.31 10.01 -0.83
CA CYS A 98 -5.12 10.27 -1.65
C CYS A 98 -3.86 10.34 -0.80
N ALA A 99 -3.89 11.14 0.27
CA ALA A 99 -2.76 11.31 1.16
C ALA A 99 -2.36 10.01 1.86
N SER A 100 -3.33 9.21 2.31
CA SER A 100 -3.05 7.91 2.91
C SER A 100 -2.40 6.96 1.91
N LEU A 101 -2.91 6.89 0.67
CA LEU A 101 -2.38 5.98 -0.34
C LEU A 101 -0.95 6.38 -0.77
N ILE A 102 -0.70 7.68 -0.94
CA ILE A 102 0.64 8.20 -1.25
C ILE A 102 1.62 7.88 -0.11
N SER A 103 1.19 7.99 1.15
CA SER A 103 2.06 7.67 2.29
C SER A 103 2.53 6.21 2.30
N MET A 104 1.70 5.29 1.79
CA MET A 104 2.06 3.87 1.70
C MET A 104 3.21 3.61 0.71
N PHE A 105 3.44 4.50 -0.25
CA PHE A 105 4.55 4.37 -1.19
C PHE A 105 5.92 4.52 -0.53
N ALA A 106 6.02 5.01 0.71
CA ALA A 106 7.29 5.03 1.44
C ALA A 106 7.97 3.65 1.51
N SER A 107 7.18 2.58 1.63
CA SER A 107 7.69 1.20 1.67
C SER A 107 8.35 0.76 0.35
N PRO A 108 7.68 0.79 -0.82
CA PRO A 108 8.32 0.45 -2.09
C PRO A 108 9.49 1.36 -2.45
N LEU A 109 9.45 2.66 -2.11
CA LEU A 109 10.61 3.56 -2.28
C LEU A 109 11.81 3.10 -1.44
N PHE A 110 11.60 2.67 -0.20
CA PHE A 110 12.66 2.12 0.64
C PHE A 110 13.26 0.84 0.04
N ILE A 111 12.43 -0.06 -0.49
CA ILE A 111 12.90 -1.28 -1.17
C ILE A 111 13.71 -0.96 -2.41
N ILE A 112 13.27 0.00 -3.25
CA ILE A 112 14.04 0.47 -4.41
C ILE A 112 15.44 0.95 -3.97
N LYS A 113 15.50 1.79 -2.93
CA LYS A 113 16.77 2.29 -2.38
C LYS A 113 17.65 1.15 -1.87
N LEU A 114 17.05 0.15 -1.23
CA LEU A 114 17.74 -1.03 -0.73
C LEU A 114 18.35 -1.83 -1.87
N VAL A 115 17.58 -2.14 -2.93
CA VAL A 115 18.04 -2.89 -4.10
C VAL A 115 19.21 -2.18 -4.80
N ILE A 116 19.15 -0.86 -4.95
CA ILE A 116 20.26 -0.08 -5.55
C ILE A 116 21.52 -0.17 -4.69
N ARG A 117 21.38 -0.13 -3.37
CA ARG A 117 22.51 -0.19 -2.42
C ARG A 117 23.12 -1.58 -2.30
N THR A 118 22.28 -2.61 -2.23
CA THR A 118 22.72 -4.01 -2.05
C THR A 118 23.05 -4.69 -3.38
N LYS A 119 22.67 -4.07 -4.52
CA LYS A 119 22.82 -4.65 -5.87
C LYS A 119 22.14 -6.02 -5.99
N SER A 120 21.17 -6.30 -5.13
CA SER A 120 20.47 -7.59 -5.02
C SER A 120 18.97 -7.40 -4.94
N VAL A 121 18.22 -8.30 -5.56
CA VAL A 121 16.75 -8.31 -5.63
C VAL A 121 16.10 -9.23 -4.59
N GLU A 122 16.86 -9.69 -3.59
CA GLU A 122 16.39 -10.63 -2.55
C GLU A 122 15.13 -10.15 -1.81
N PHE A 123 15.08 -8.85 -1.47
CA PHE A 123 13.95 -8.24 -0.76
C PHE A 123 12.81 -7.78 -1.70
N MET A 124 12.90 -8.13 -2.99
CA MET A 124 12.02 -7.63 -4.03
C MET A 124 11.60 -8.76 -4.99
N PRO A 125 10.63 -9.59 -4.56
CA PRO A 125 10.17 -10.69 -5.40
C PRO A 125 9.41 -10.18 -6.63
N PHE A 126 9.67 -10.81 -7.77
CA PHE A 126 9.09 -10.46 -9.07
C PHE A 126 7.57 -10.41 -9.06
N TYR A 127 6.93 -11.48 -8.56
CA TYR A 127 5.48 -11.60 -8.59
C TYR A 127 4.79 -10.52 -7.76
N LEU A 128 5.34 -10.12 -6.60
CA LEU A 128 4.77 -9.00 -5.83
C LEU A 128 4.89 -7.68 -6.60
N SER A 129 6.03 -7.43 -7.24
CA SER A 129 6.25 -6.20 -8.02
C SER A 129 5.32 -6.15 -9.23
N LEU A 130 5.17 -7.26 -9.95
CA LEU A 130 4.28 -7.38 -11.10
C LEU A 130 2.81 -7.24 -10.70
N SER A 131 2.36 -7.92 -9.64
CA SER A 131 0.98 -7.80 -9.15
C SER A 131 0.68 -6.39 -8.66
N THR A 132 1.62 -5.72 -7.99
CA THR A 132 1.45 -4.33 -7.54
C THR A 132 1.36 -3.37 -8.71
N PHE A 133 2.18 -3.57 -9.75
CA PHE A 133 2.11 -2.81 -11.00
C PHE A 133 0.76 -3.01 -11.70
N LEU A 134 0.33 -4.25 -11.90
CA LEU A 134 -0.94 -4.58 -12.55
C LEU A 134 -2.13 -4.01 -11.77
N MET A 135 -2.13 -4.13 -10.45
CA MET A 135 -3.13 -3.51 -9.59
C MET A 135 -3.16 -1.99 -9.76
N SER A 136 -1.98 -1.35 -9.73
CA SER A 136 -1.88 0.12 -9.84
C SER A 136 -2.34 0.63 -11.20
N ILE A 137 -1.95 -0.02 -12.30
CA ILE A 137 -2.39 0.40 -13.65
C ILE A 137 -3.90 0.16 -13.85
N SER A 138 -4.45 -0.94 -13.31
CA SER A 138 -5.90 -1.19 -13.35
C SER A 138 -6.67 -0.10 -12.62
N PHE A 139 -6.25 0.30 -11.42
CA PHE A 139 -6.91 1.38 -10.68
C PHE A 139 -6.65 2.76 -11.27
N PHE A 140 -5.50 2.97 -11.91
CA PHE A 140 -5.23 4.19 -12.68
C PHE A 140 -6.22 4.34 -13.83
N LEU A 141 -6.36 3.30 -14.67
CA LEU A 141 -7.30 3.28 -15.79
C LEU A 141 -8.75 3.39 -15.31
N TYR A 142 -9.10 2.70 -14.21
CA TYR A 142 -10.41 2.82 -13.59
C TYR A 142 -10.71 4.27 -13.18
N GLY A 143 -9.78 4.93 -12.49
CA GLY A 143 -9.93 6.34 -12.10
C GLY A 143 -10.03 7.29 -13.30
N LEU A 144 -9.36 7.00 -14.42
CA LEU A 144 -9.51 7.77 -15.66
C LEU A 144 -10.89 7.59 -16.29
N VAL A 145 -11.42 6.36 -16.32
CA VAL A 145 -12.76 6.07 -16.87
C VAL A 145 -13.86 6.66 -16.00
N SER A 146 -13.69 6.63 -14.68
CA SER A 146 -14.62 7.20 -13.70
C SER A 146 -14.45 8.70 -13.48
N ASP A 147 -13.54 9.36 -14.20
CA ASP A 147 -13.17 10.78 -14.03
C ASP A 147 -12.92 11.17 -12.56
N ASP A 148 -12.19 10.31 -11.85
CA ASP A 148 -11.93 10.44 -10.42
C ASP A 148 -10.46 10.69 -10.12
N THR A 149 -10.13 11.97 -9.91
CA THR A 149 -8.78 12.43 -9.56
C THR A 149 -8.21 11.79 -8.31
N PHE A 150 -9.04 11.48 -7.31
CA PHE A 150 -8.57 10.88 -6.07
C PHE A 150 -8.19 9.40 -6.22
N ILE A 151 -8.62 8.77 -7.32
CA ILE A 151 -8.23 7.41 -7.67
C ILE A 151 -7.07 7.41 -8.65
N TYR A 152 -7.15 8.13 -9.77
CA TYR A 152 -6.12 8.01 -10.79
C TYR A 152 -4.79 8.64 -10.36
N VAL A 153 -4.77 9.76 -9.63
CA VAL A 153 -3.50 10.42 -9.25
C VAL A 153 -2.58 9.50 -8.44
N PRO A 154 -3.01 8.93 -7.29
CA PRO A 154 -2.11 8.11 -6.49
C PRO A 154 -1.80 6.76 -7.16
N ASN A 155 -2.76 6.17 -7.89
CA ASN A 155 -2.51 4.93 -8.62
C ASN A 155 -1.58 5.14 -9.84
N GLY A 156 -1.56 6.33 -10.44
CA GLY A 156 -0.57 6.72 -11.44
C GLY A 156 0.84 6.76 -10.85
N ILE A 157 1.01 7.35 -9.66
CA ILE A 157 2.29 7.32 -8.93
C ILE A 157 2.69 5.86 -8.62
N GLY A 158 1.74 5.05 -8.13
CA GLY A 158 1.97 3.63 -7.88
C GLY A 158 2.38 2.84 -9.13
N THR A 159 1.81 3.19 -10.29
CA THR A 159 2.17 2.61 -11.59
C THR A 159 3.60 2.95 -11.97
N VAL A 160 4.02 4.22 -11.84
CA VAL A 160 5.40 4.65 -12.10
C VAL A 160 6.37 3.91 -11.17
N LEU A 161 6.05 3.80 -9.89
CA LEU A 161 6.86 3.04 -8.93
C LEU A 161 6.94 1.55 -9.31
N GLY A 162 5.83 0.95 -9.73
CA GLY A 162 5.78 -0.44 -10.22
C GLY A 162 6.64 -0.68 -11.46
N ILE A 163 6.67 0.27 -12.41
CA ILE A 163 7.54 0.22 -13.59
C ILE A 163 9.01 0.28 -13.17
N VAL A 164 9.38 1.25 -12.34
CA VAL A 164 10.75 1.37 -11.81
C VAL A 164 11.16 0.10 -11.10
N GLN A 165 10.24 -0.47 -10.32
CA GLN A 165 10.45 -1.72 -9.62
C GLN A 165 10.78 -2.88 -10.57
N LEU A 166 9.96 -3.08 -11.61
CA LEU A 166 10.18 -4.14 -12.60
C LEU A 166 11.50 -3.95 -13.37
N ILE A 167 11.83 -2.72 -13.77
CA ILE A 167 13.10 -2.40 -14.46
C ILE A 167 14.30 -2.78 -13.58
N LEU A 168 14.30 -2.35 -12.32
CA LEU A 168 15.39 -2.64 -11.39
C LEU A 168 15.54 -4.14 -11.13
N TYR A 169 14.42 -4.87 -11.05
CA TYR A 169 14.45 -6.31 -10.88
C TYR A 169 15.19 -7.00 -12.03
N PHE A 170 14.86 -6.69 -13.29
CA PHE A 170 15.53 -7.29 -14.43
C PHE A 170 17.01 -6.89 -14.53
N TYR A 171 17.31 -5.62 -14.26
CA TYR A 171 18.68 -5.11 -14.29
C TYR A 171 19.60 -5.82 -13.28
N TYR A 172 19.21 -5.87 -11.99
CA TYR A 172 20.05 -6.46 -10.95
C TYR A 172 20.04 -7.99 -10.92
N LYS A 173 18.96 -8.63 -11.37
CA LYS A 173 18.94 -10.10 -11.55
C LYS A 173 19.94 -10.56 -12.61
N SER A 174 20.03 -9.83 -13.72
CA SER A 174 21.01 -10.12 -14.78
C SER A 174 22.45 -9.97 -14.28
N SER A 175 22.75 -8.83 -13.64
CA SER A 175 24.08 -8.56 -13.09
C SER A 175 24.51 -9.55 -12.00
N SER A 176 23.59 -9.97 -11.13
CA SER A 176 23.89 -10.99 -10.12
C SER A 176 24.26 -12.33 -10.78
N THR A 177 23.54 -12.73 -11.83
CA THR A 177 23.79 -13.98 -12.55
C THR A 177 25.16 -13.97 -13.25
N GLU A 178 25.58 -12.84 -13.80
CA GLU A 178 26.92 -12.68 -14.41
C GLU A 178 28.03 -12.73 -13.37
N ASN A 179 27.86 -12.06 -12.21
CA ASN A 179 28.83 -12.09 -11.12
C ASN A 179 29.02 -13.47 -10.49
N TYR A 180 28.01 -14.34 -10.49
CA TYR A 180 28.16 -15.74 -10.06
C TYR A 180 28.85 -16.63 -11.11
N ARG A 181 28.75 -16.30 -12.41
CA ARG A 181 29.42 -17.08 -13.46
C ARG A 181 30.92 -16.84 -13.52
N GLN A 182 31.39 -15.62 -13.24
CA GLN A 182 32.83 -15.31 -13.21
C GLN A 182 33.67 -16.18 -12.26
N PRO A 183 33.30 -16.39 -10.98
CA PRO A 183 34.09 -17.22 -10.07
C PRO A 183 34.05 -18.72 -10.41
N LEU A 184 32.99 -19.20 -11.06
CA LEU A 184 32.91 -20.60 -11.53
C LEU A 184 33.84 -20.87 -12.72
N ILE A 185 34.08 -19.89 -13.58
CA ILE A 185 35.01 -20.02 -14.71
C ILE A 185 36.45 -20.03 -14.19
N VAL A 186 36.79 -19.16 -13.23
CA VAL A 186 38.14 -19.07 -12.63
C VAL A 186 38.50 -20.32 -11.79
N SER A 187 37.51 -21.08 -11.33
CA SER A 187 37.75 -22.33 -10.58
C SER A 187 37.95 -23.56 -11.47
N CYS A 188 37.76 -23.42 -12.79
CA CYS A 188 37.87 -24.51 -13.77
C CYS A 188 39.13 -24.41 -14.66
N GLU A 189 39.98 -23.39 -14.46
CA GLU A 189 41.32 -23.26 -15.05
C GLU A 189 42.39 -23.64 -14.01
#